data_AF-A0A9D0ZSQ5-F1
#
_entry.id   AF-A0A9D0ZSQ5-F1
#
_cell.length_a   1.000
_cell.length_b   1.000
_cell.length_c   1.000
_cell.angle_alpha   90.00
_cell.angle_beta   90.00
_cell.angle_gamma   90.00
#
_symmetry.space_group_name_H-M   'P 1'
#
loop_
_entity.id
_entity.type
_entity.pdbx_description
1 polymer ?
#
loop_
_entity_poly.entity_id
_entity_poly.type
_entity_poly.pdbx_seq_one_letter_code
_entity_poly.pdbx_strand_id
1 'polypeptide(L)'
;MTKTPTFQELEEKMKNFNLSDYQATICRNIKRIRKDLYDEYKHYYKENNMKNPYSSQSIAELLGISHEYYKRLESFDKTKPISIKLFLKVVVLFDRDISDFLK
;
A
#
# COMPACT_ATOMS: atom_id res chain seq x y z
N MET A 1 -14.03 30.48 13.19
CA MET A 1 -13.35 29.75 14.29
C MET A 1 -13.87 28.32 14.26
N THR A 2 -13.00 27.33 14.07
CA THR A 2 -13.37 25.92 14.22
C THR A 2 -13.64 25.65 15.69
N LYS A 3 -14.86 25.21 16.02
CA LYS A 3 -15.26 24.81 17.38
C LYS A 3 -14.25 23.82 17.95
N THR A 4 -13.75 24.05 19.17
CA THR A 4 -12.89 23.09 19.86
C THR A 4 -13.70 21.83 20.16
N PRO A 5 -13.23 20.64 19.73
CA PRO A 5 -13.98 19.41 19.93
C PRO A 5 -14.03 19.02 21.41
N THR A 6 -15.15 18.43 21.86
CA THR A 6 -15.27 17.85 23.20
C THR A 6 -14.75 16.41 23.24
N PHE A 7 -14.46 15.89 24.44
CA PHE A 7 -14.06 14.50 24.60
C PHE A 7 -15.15 13.54 24.08
N GLN A 8 -16.43 13.80 24.36
CA GLN A 8 -17.55 12.98 23.88
C GLN A 8 -17.65 12.97 22.34
N GLU A 9 -17.42 14.12 21.69
CA GLU A 9 -17.40 14.20 20.22
C GLU A 9 -16.24 13.37 19.63
N LEU A 10 -15.08 13.33 20.30
CA LEU A 10 -13.93 12.51 19.87
C LEU A 10 -14.14 11.02 20.17
N GLU A 11 -14.76 10.68 21.30
CA GLU A 11 -15.10 9.30 21.66
C GLU A 11 -16.06 8.70 20.63
N GLU A 12 -17.09 9.45 20.22
CA GLU A 12 -18.03 9.01 19.19
C GLU A 12 -17.35 8.78 17.83
N LYS A 13 -16.38 9.64 17.47
CA LYS A 13 -15.56 9.41 16.26
C LYS A 13 -14.75 8.11 16.33
N MET A 14 -14.21 7.78 17.50
CA MET A 14 -13.43 6.55 17.68
C MET A 14 -14.32 5.30 17.71
N LYS A 15 -15.56 5.38 18.22
CA LYS A 15 -16.54 4.29 18.11
C LYS A 15 -16.88 3.94 16.65
N ASN A 16 -16.88 4.95 15.78
CA ASN A 16 -17.18 4.80 14.36
C ASN A 16 -15.94 4.52 13.49
N PHE A 17 -14.76 4.34 14.08
CA PHE A 17 -13.54 4.04 13.33
C PHE A 17 -13.59 2.63 12.69
N ASN A 18 -13.33 2.56 11.38
CA ASN A 18 -13.25 1.30 10.66
C ASN A 18 -11.88 1.14 9.98
N LEU A 19 -11.02 0.32 10.57
CA LEU A 19 -9.69 0.02 10.02
C LEU A 19 -9.76 -0.58 8.60
N SER A 20 -10.81 -1.36 8.30
CA SER A 20 -10.90 -2.10 7.03
C SER A 20 -10.94 -1.18 5.82
N ASP A 21 -11.58 -0.01 5.92
CA ASP A 21 -11.73 0.91 4.79
C ASP A 21 -10.39 1.59 4.45
N TYR A 22 -9.63 1.98 5.48
CA TYR A 22 -8.27 2.49 5.31
C TYR A 22 -7.35 1.43 4.71
N GLN A 23 -7.41 0.21 5.22
CA GLN A 23 -6.59 -0.90 4.73
C GLN A 23 -6.92 -1.26 3.27
N ALA A 24 -8.21 -1.28 2.91
CA ALA A 24 -8.66 -1.51 1.55
C ALA A 24 -8.11 -0.44 0.58
N THR A 25 -8.15 0.82 1.01
CA THR A 25 -7.64 1.96 0.23
C THR A 25 -6.13 1.85 0.02
N ILE A 26 -5.38 1.63 1.10
CA ILE A 26 -3.92 1.44 1.06
C ILE A 26 -3.55 0.29 0.12
N CYS A 27 -4.14 -0.89 0.31
CA CYS A 27 -3.84 -2.07 -0.51
C CYS A 27 -4.17 -1.87 -1.99
N ARG A 28 -5.30 -1.21 -2.30
CA ARG A 28 -5.68 -0.87 -3.67
C ARG A 28 -4.66 0.08 -4.30
N ASN A 29 -4.22 1.10 -3.56
CA ASN A 29 -3.24 2.07 -4.06
C ASN A 29 -1.84 1.47 -4.21
N ILE A 30 -1.41 0.58 -3.31
CA ILE A 30 -0.17 -0.19 -3.48
C ILE A 30 -0.20 -0.93 -4.82
N LYS A 31 -1.30 -1.64 -5.12
CA LYS A 31 -1.44 -2.37 -6.39
C LYS A 31 -1.43 -1.45 -7.59
N ARG A 32 -2.17 -0.33 -7.53
CA ARG A 32 -2.26 0.66 -8.60
C ARG A 32 -0.88 1.25 -8.88
N ILE A 33 -0.23 1.83 -7.87
CA ILE A 33 1.09 2.47 -7.99
C ILE A 33 2.13 1.48 -8.51
N ARG A 34 2.16 0.23 -8.02
CA ARG A 34 3.10 -0.78 -8.53
C ARG A 34 2.87 -1.04 -10.02
N LYS A 35 1.61 -1.16 -10.46
CA LYS A 35 1.29 -1.37 -11.88
C LYS A 35 1.72 -0.18 -12.72
N ASP A 36 1.46 1.04 -12.26
CA ASP A 36 1.86 2.27 -12.94
C ASP A 36 3.39 2.29 -13.12
N LEU A 37 4.16 2.03 -12.05
CA LEU A 37 5.62 1.91 -12.10
C LEU A 37 6.09 0.77 -13.01
N TYR A 38 5.44 -0.40 -12.94
CA TYR A 38 5.78 -1.52 -13.82
C TYR A 38 5.62 -1.13 -15.29
N ASP A 39 4.48 -0.53 -15.66
CA ASP A 39 4.17 -0.14 -17.02
C ASP A 39 5.05 1.00 -17.53
N GLU A 40 5.41 1.94 -16.65
CA GLU A 40 6.35 3.04 -16.93
C GLU A 40 7.73 2.51 -17.36
N TYR A 41 8.26 1.53 -16.63
CA TYR A 41 9.62 1.03 -16.86
C TYR A 41 9.71 -0.29 -17.65
N LYS A 42 8.59 -0.91 -18.04
CA LYS A 42 8.59 -2.26 -18.64
C LYS A 42 9.45 -2.38 -19.89
N HIS A 43 9.45 -1.37 -20.75
CA HIS A 43 10.20 -1.38 -22.01
C HIS A 43 11.70 -1.32 -21.74
N TYR A 44 12.12 -0.37 -20.90
CA TYR A 44 13.51 -0.23 -20.47
C TYR A 44 14.09 -1.54 -19.92
N TYR A 45 13.42 -2.16 -18.95
CA TYR A 45 13.92 -3.41 -18.36
C TYR A 45 13.92 -4.57 -19.37
N LYS A 46 12.90 -4.65 -20.24
CA LYS A 46 12.82 -5.69 -21.27
C LYS A 46 13.94 -5.57 -22.32
N GLU A 47 14.17 -4.37 -22.84
CA GLU A 47 15.17 -4.10 -23.87
C GLU A 47 16.61 -4.30 -23.37
N ASN A 48 16.84 -4.03 -22.08
CA ASN A 48 18.13 -4.26 -21.43
C ASN A 48 18.29 -5.68 -20.85
N ASN A 49 17.34 -6.60 -21.10
CA ASN A 49 17.35 -7.96 -20.57
C ASN A 49 17.51 -8.03 -19.02
N MET A 50 16.85 -7.10 -18.32
CA MET A 50 16.90 -6.97 -16.87
C MET A 50 15.55 -7.33 -16.22
N LYS A 51 15.58 -7.81 -14.97
CA LYS A 51 14.37 -8.06 -14.18
C LYS A 51 13.72 -6.74 -13.78
N ASN A 52 12.45 -6.53 -14.16
CA ASN A 52 11.70 -5.36 -13.71
C ASN A 52 11.44 -5.46 -12.18
N PRO A 53 11.90 -4.48 -11.37
CA PRO A 53 11.78 -4.52 -9.92
C PRO A 53 10.32 -4.37 -9.44
N TYR A 54 9.42 -3.87 -10.28
CA TYR A 54 8.01 -3.64 -9.95
C TYR A 54 7.10 -4.80 -10.35
N SER A 55 7.65 -5.95 -10.73
CA SER A 55 6.86 -7.19 -10.81
C SER A 55 6.41 -7.61 -9.40
N SER A 56 5.24 -8.22 -9.27
CA SER A 56 4.74 -8.69 -7.96
C SER A 56 5.71 -9.67 -7.27
N GLN A 57 6.44 -10.47 -8.05
CA GLN A 57 7.46 -11.38 -7.56
C GLN A 57 8.68 -10.61 -7.02
N SER A 58 9.19 -9.66 -7.80
CA SER A 58 10.33 -8.81 -7.41
C SER A 58 10.05 -8.03 -6.12
N ILE A 59 8.86 -7.44 -5.99
CA ILE A 59 8.46 -6.71 -4.79
C ILE A 59 8.37 -7.63 -3.57
N ALA A 60 7.81 -8.83 -3.72
CA ALA A 60 7.74 -9.80 -2.63
C ALA A 60 9.15 -10.17 -2.13
N GLU A 61 10.08 -10.45 -3.05
CA GLU A 61 11.48 -10.73 -2.75
C GLU A 61 12.17 -9.56 -2.01
N LEU A 62 12.02 -8.33 -2.51
CA LEU A 62 12.61 -7.13 -1.90
C LEU A 62 12.04 -6.82 -0.51
N LEU A 63 10.77 -7.15 -0.27
CA LEU A 63 10.13 -7.02 1.04
C LEU A 63 10.50 -8.15 2.01
N GLY A 64 11.09 -9.25 1.50
CA GLY A 64 11.41 -10.44 2.27
C GLY A 64 10.18 -11.25 2.67
N ILE A 65 9.17 -11.33 1.80
CA ILE A 65 7.91 -12.05 2.03
C ILE A 65 7.58 -13.00 0.87
N SER A 66 6.66 -13.94 1.08
CA SER A 66 6.23 -14.83 0.00
C SER A 66 5.42 -14.09 -1.07
N HIS A 67 5.49 -14.56 -2.32
CA HIS A 67 4.73 -14.00 -3.44
C HIS A 67 3.22 -14.06 -3.20
N GLU A 68 2.73 -15.15 -2.62
CA GLU A 68 1.31 -15.31 -2.29
C GLU A 68 0.87 -14.32 -1.22
N TYR A 69 1.72 -14.04 -0.22
CA TYR A 69 1.41 -13.03 0.77
C TYR A 69 1.31 -11.64 0.12
N TYR A 70 2.24 -11.31 -0.77
CA TYR A 70 2.18 -10.05 -1.51
C TYR A 70 0.91 -9.95 -2.40
N LYS A 71 0.54 -11.02 -3.11
CA LYS A 71 -0.72 -11.03 -3.91
C LYS A 71 -1.97 -10.84 -3.05
N ARG A 72 -2.01 -11.42 -1.85
CA ARG A 72 -3.12 -11.22 -0.89
C ARG A 72 -3.19 -9.77 -0.42
N LEU A 73 -2.05 -9.15 -0.14
CA LEU A 73 -1.97 -7.73 0.21
C LEU A 73 -2.60 -6.88 -0.91
N GLU A 74 -2.18 -7.06 -2.17
CA GLU A 74 -2.76 -6.32 -3.30
C GLU A 74 -4.25 -6.58 -3.55
N SER A 75 -4.78 -7.70 -3.06
CA SER A 75 -6.19 -8.08 -3.20
C SER A 75 -7.05 -7.71 -1.99
N PHE A 76 -6.44 -7.10 -0.97
CA PHE A 76 -7.03 -6.77 0.33
C PHE A 76 -7.74 -7.96 0.98
N ASP A 77 -7.01 -8.66 1.85
CA ASP A 77 -7.57 -9.66 2.75
C ASP A 77 -7.99 -9.00 4.07
N LYS A 78 -9.31 -8.87 4.29
CA LYS A 78 -9.89 -8.28 5.52
C LYS A 78 -9.43 -8.96 6.81
N THR A 79 -9.05 -10.25 6.73
CA THR A 79 -8.61 -11.03 7.90
C THR A 79 -7.13 -10.81 8.23
N LYS A 80 -6.36 -10.22 7.32
CA LYS A 80 -4.90 -10.05 7.43
C LYS A 80 -4.51 -8.62 7.03
N PRO A 81 -4.70 -7.64 7.94
CA PRO A 81 -4.31 -6.26 7.69
C PRO A 81 -2.80 -6.15 7.43
N ILE A 82 -2.42 -5.21 6.57
CA ILE A 82 -1.01 -4.86 6.35
C ILE A 82 -0.46 -4.20 7.61
N SER A 83 0.70 -4.69 8.08
CA SER A 83 1.41 -4.04 9.18
C SER A 83 1.96 -2.68 8.74
N ILE A 84 2.00 -1.71 9.66
CA ILE A 84 2.59 -0.39 9.37
C ILE A 84 4.04 -0.50 8.90
N LYS A 85 4.82 -1.44 9.45
CA LYS A 85 6.20 -1.71 9.00
C LYS A 85 6.27 -2.12 7.54
N LEU A 86 5.38 -3.02 7.11
CA LEU A 86 5.34 -3.47 5.72
C LEU A 86 4.86 -2.34 4.79
N PHE A 87 3.87 -1.56 5.24
CA PHE A 87 3.39 -0.39 4.50
C PHE A 87 4.51 0.64 4.28
N LEU A 88 5.23 1.04 5.33
CA LEU A 88 6.33 2.01 5.21
C LEU A 88 7.47 1.52 4.32
N LYS A 89 7.77 0.21 4.34
CA LYS A 89 8.71 -0.38 3.38
C LYS A 89 8.24 -0.22 1.94
N VAL A 90 6.95 -0.40 1.67
CA VAL A 90 6.38 -0.19 0.32
C VAL A 90 6.47 1.28 -0.09
N VAL A 91 6.19 2.22 0.81
CA VAL A 91 6.33 3.67 0.55
C VAL A 91 7.75 4.00 0.10
N VAL A 92 8.76 3.51 0.83
CA VAL A 92 10.18 3.68 0.47
C VAL A 92 10.51 2.99 -0.86
N LEU A 93 10.03 1.76 -1.05
CA LEU A 93 10.35 0.96 -2.24
C LEU A 93 9.77 1.55 -3.53
N PHE A 94 8.63 2.24 -3.44
CA PHE A 94 7.98 2.87 -4.60
C PHE A 94 8.42 4.31 -4.81
N ASP A 95 9.18 4.89 -3.87
CA ASP A 95 9.59 6.29 -3.89
C ASP A 95 8.41 7.25 -4.14
N ARG A 96 7.33 7.05 -3.37
CA ARG A 96 6.11 7.85 -3.41
C ARG A 96 5.81 8.47 -2.04
N ASP A 97 5.10 9.58 -2.05
CA ASP A 97 4.63 10.19 -0.82
C ASP A 97 3.59 9.28 -0.15
N ILE A 98 3.62 9.20 1.18
CA ILE A 98 2.70 8.33 1.95
C ILE A 98 1.23 8.69 1.67
N SER A 99 0.93 9.95 1.36
CA SER A 99 -0.43 10.39 1.03
C SER A 99 -0.96 9.77 -0.26
N ASP A 100 -0.11 9.38 -1.21
CA ASP A 100 -0.54 8.73 -2.45
C ASP A 100 -1.16 7.35 -2.23
N PHE A 101 -0.92 6.76 -1.07
CA PHE A 101 -1.51 5.49 -0.64
C PHE A 101 -2.83 5.67 0.13
N LEU A 102 -3.08 6.88 0.64
CA LEU A 102 -4.24 7.20 1.47
C LEU A 102 -5.37 7.92 0.70
N LYS A 103 -5.09 8.38 -0.53
CA LYS A 103 -6.04 9.03 -1.43
C LYS A 103 -7.05 8.07 -2.05
#